data_AF-A0A2Z2NWL1-F1
#
_entry.id   AF-A0A2Z2NWL1-F1
#
_cell.length_a   1.000
_cell.length_b   1.000
_cell.length_c   1.000
_cell.angle_alpha   90.00
_cell.angle_beta   90.00
_cell.angle_gamma   90.00
#
_symmetry.space_group_name_H-M   'P 1'
#
loop_
_entity.id
_entity.type
_entity.pdbx_description
1 polymer ?
#
loop_
_entity_poly.entity_id
_entity_poly.type
_entity_poly.pdbx_seq_one_letter_code
_entity_poly.pdbx_strand_id
1 'polypeptide(L)'
;MINGVAILSALPESLDEIRAGAADQTKDYIRTQLLVRLHTPESAWDIMNPVLGDMARDSFAWCRAQGVTVRQKAGLAELRDSLATHDLVIVLAHWKGPLVHWMDLPDSIDELKQIQTSLDDVVCAQEGVTASTLKKSLKSSLNKKIESWLNWLDLSSLGRDDVVIGEYYGQCLARERLDAWLGRLIVPGARLELSDGLWSAQEVAACFPFEWDGICDFSCCRSLYLSDIVKAKTRRGLIRADARYLKPKKVFEALNHNVGAVVSGTSYLDAAHAFDKL
;
A
#
# COMPACT_ATOMS: atom_id res chain seq x y z
N MET A 1 0.06 -2.47 -29.81
CA MET A 1 0.62 -1.15 -29.45
C MET A 1 -0.07 -0.71 -28.17
N ILE A 2 0.65 -0.13 -27.22
CA ILE A 2 0.10 0.34 -25.94
C ILE A 2 -0.59 1.69 -26.20
N ASN A 3 -1.90 1.76 -26.00
CA ASN A 3 -2.70 2.99 -26.04
C ASN A 3 -2.45 3.78 -24.74
N GLY A 4 -1.41 4.60 -24.76
CA GLY A 4 -1.12 5.55 -23.69
C GLY A 4 -0.50 4.93 -22.43
N VAL A 5 0.20 5.79 -21.68
CA VAL A 5 0.82 5.44 -20.39
C VAL A 5 0.34 6.44 -19.35
N ALA A 6 -0.03 5.94 -18.18
CA ALA A 6 -0.37 6.76 -17.01
C ALA A 6 0.53 6.43 -15.82
N ILE A 7 0.97 7.45 -15.10
CA ILE A 7 1.67 7.36 -13.83
C ILE A 7 0.81 8.04 -12.77
N LEU A 8 0.51 7.31 -11.70
CA LEU A 8 -0.26 7.77 -10.56
C LEU A 8 0.67 7.82 -9.34
N SER A 9 0.84 9.00 -8.75
CA SER A 9 1.64 9.17 -7.55
C SER A 9 0.76 9.55 -6.36
N ALA A 10 0.83 8.75 -5.31
CA ALA A 10 0.24 9.04 -4.00
C ALA A 10 1.31 9.41 -2.94
N LEU A 11 2.59 9.50 -3.35
CA LEU A 11 3.68 9.89 -2.48
C LEU A 11 3.59 11.39 -2.13
N PRO A 12 4.03 11.81 -0.93
CA PRO A 12 4.03 13.22 -0.55
C PRO A 12 5.06 14.01 -1.37
N GLU A 13 4.67 15.22 -1.77
CA GLU A 13 5.45 16.05 -2.72
C GLU A 13 5.91 17.38 -2.10
N SER A 14 5.54 17.63 -0.85
CA SER A 14 5.91 18.84 -0.13
C SER A 14 6.01 18.59 1.37
N LEU A 15 6.71 19.49 2.06
CA LEU A 15 6.74 19.52 3.52
C LEU A 15 5.33 19.67 4.12
N ASP A 16 4.47 20.48 3.50
CA ASP A 16 3.11 20.70 3.99
C ASP A 16 2.26 19.43 3.91
N GLU A 17 2.46 18.60 2.89
CA GLU A 17 1.84 17.27 2.80
C GLU A 17 2.37 16.31 3.85
N ILE A 18 3.67 16.34 4.17
CA ILE A 18 4.22 15.55 5.28
C ILE A 18 3.61 16.01 6.61
N ARG A 19 3.49 17.32 6.84
CA ARG A 19 2.86 17.87 8.04
C ARG A 19 1.38 17.47 8.15
N ALA A 20 0.63 17.60 7.07
CA ALA A 20 -0.76 17.18 7.02
C ALA A 20 -0.89 15.66 7.28
N GLY A 21 -0.06 14.85 6.62
CA GLY A 21 -0.05 13.40 6.79
C GLY A 21 0.42 12.93 8.17
N ALA A 22 1.20 13.73 8.91
CA ALA A 22 1.56 13.42 10.28
C ALA A 22 0.32 13.33 11.21
N ALA A 23 -0.70 14.15 10.92
CA ALA A 23 -1.96 14.19 11.67
C ALA A 23 -3.03 13.24 11.09
N ASP A 24 -2.92 12.87 9.82
CA ASP A 24 -3.88 12.01 9.14
C ASP A 24 -3.60 10.52 9.42
N GLN A 25 -4.52 9.86 10.12
CA GLN A 25 -4.37 8.45 10.49
C GLN A 25 -4.25 7.51 9.29
N THR A 26 -4.72 7.91 8.11
CA THR A 26 -4.67 7.13 6.87
C THR A 26 -3.31 7.19 6.16
N LYS A 27 -2.40 8.07 6.59
CA LYS A 27 -1.06 8.23 5.99
C LYS A 27 -0.01 7.39 6.71
N ASP A 28 -0.08 6.07 6.53
CA ASP A 28 0.84 5.10 7.12
C ASP A 28 2.29 5.34 6.71
N TYR A 29 2.56 5.65 5.44
CA TYR A 29 3.92 5.90 4.95
C TYR A 29 4.61 7.00 5.75
N ILE A 30 3.94 8.14 5.91
CA ILE A 30 4.46 9.28 6.67
C ILE A 30 4.60 8.89 8.14
N ARG A 31 3.53 8.38 8.75
CA ARG A 31 3.48 8.15 10.20
C ARG A 31 4.42 7.04 10.65
N THR A 32 4.45 5.90 9.97
CA THR A 32 5.14 4.69 10.44
C THR A 32 6.49 4.46 9.77
N GLN A 33 6.68 4.90 8.51
CA GLN A 33 7.96 4.70 7.81
C GLN A 33 8.90 5.89 7.96
N LEU A 34 8.39 7.12 7.86
CA LEU A 34 9.20 8.33 7.95
C LEU A 34 9.34 8.82 9.40
N LEU A 35 8.24 9.18 10.05
CA LEU A 35 8.27 9.91 11.33
C LEU A 35 8.71 9.05 12.52
N VAL A 36 8.47 7.74 12.51
CA VAL A 36 9.03 6.84 13.53
C VAL A 36 10.56 6.89 13.55
N ARG A 37 11.20 7.13 12.39
CA ARG A 37 12.67 7.16 12.26
C ARG A 37 13.25 8.57 12.36
N LEU A 38 12.53 9.55 11.83
CA LEU A 38 13.04 10.91 11.61
C LEU A 38 12.45 11.94 12.58
N HIS A 39 11.49 11.51 13.41
CA HIS A 39 10.88 12.23 14.54
C HIS A 39 10.06 13.48 14.19
N THR A 40 10.46 14.28 13.20
CA THR A 40 9.75 15.52 12.79
C THR A 40 9.45 15.53 11.28
N PRO A 41 8.37 16.20 10.85
CA PRO A 41 8.09 16.44 9.44
C PRO A 41 9.23 17.11 8.68
N GLU A 42 9.91 18.08 9.30
CA GLU A 42 11.03 18.82 8.73
C GLU A 42 12.21 17.89 8.44
N SER A 43 12.65 17.11 9.43
CA SER A 43 13.74 16.15 9.24
C SER A 43 13.37 15.04 8.26
N ALA A 44 12.10 14.63 8.25
CA ALA A 44 11.60 13.71 7.23
C ALA A 44 11.68 14.31 5.82
N TRP A 45 11.26 15.56 5.65
CA TRP A 45 11.33 16.26 4.37
C TRP A 45 12.77 16.51 3.93
N ASP A 46 13.66 16.96 4.81
CA ASP A 46 15.06 17.23 4.44
C ASP A 46 15.75 15.99 3.84
N ILE A 47 15.43 14.80 4.36
CA ILE A 47 15.97 13.53 3.85
C ILE A 47 15.26 13.08 2.57
N MET A 48 13.95 13.28 2.48
CA MET A 48 13.16 12.78 1.36
C MET A 48 13.12 13.73 0.15
N ASN A 49 13.26 15.05 0.36
CA ASN A 49 13.13 16.08 -0.66
C ASN A 49 14.04 15.87 -1.89
N PRO A 50 15.32 15.46 -1.75
CA PRO A 50 16.15 15.17 -2.92
C PRO A 50 15.56 14.08 -3.83
N VAL A 51 14.74 13.18 -3.27
CA VAL A 51 14.14 12.05 -3.99
C VAL A 51 12.68 12.32 -4.36
N LEU A 52 11.83 12.64 -3.40
CA LEU A 52 10.39 12.86 -3.61
C LEU A 52 10.06 14.26 -4.12
N GLY A 53 10.92 15.25 -3.88
CA GLY A 53 10.79 16.60 -4.41
C GLY A 53 11.50 16.72 -5.75
N ASP A 54 12.83 16.72 -5.74
CA ASP A 54 13.63 17.07 -6.91
C ASP A 54 13.59 15.96 -7.99
N MET A 55 13.99 14.75 -7.64
CA MET A 55 14.06 13.64 -8.60
C MET A 55 12.69 13.23 -9.14
N ALA A 56 11.65 13.23 -8.30
CA ALA A 56 10.28 12.97 -8.73
C ALA A 56 9.79 14.04 -9.71
N ARG A 57 9.99 15.32 -9.39
CA ARG A 57 9.61 16.44 -10.26
C ARG A 57 10.28 16.34 -11.62
N ASP A 58 11.59 16.09 -11.66
CA ASP A 58 12.35 15.99 -12.92
C ASP A 58 11.90 14.79 -13.74
N SER A 59 11.69 13.63 -13.09
CA SER A 59 11.21 12.41 -13.75
C SER A 59 9.80 12.59 -14.31
N PHE A 60 8.89 13.22 -13.56
CA PHE A 60 7.53 13.50 -14.01
C PHE A 60 7.48 14.54 -15.12
N ALA A 61 8.31 15.59 -15.05
CA ALA A 61 8.42 16.57 -16.13
C ALA A 61 8.91 15.91 -17.42
N TRP A 62 9.93 15.05 -17.32
CA TRP A 62 10.42 14.27 -18.45
C TRP A 62 9.35 13.33 -19.01
N CYS A 63 8.64 12.57 -18.17
CA CYS A 63 7.57 11.66 -18.60
C CYS A 63 6.46 12.42 -19.36
N ARG A 64 6.03 13.58 -18.86
CA ARG A 64 5.04 14.43 -19.53
C ARG A 64 5.51 14.89 -20.91
N ALA A 65 6.80 15.24 -21.04
CA ALA A 65 7.39 15.60 -22.33
C ALA A 65 7.39 14.44 -23.34
N GLN A 66 7.30 13.19 -22.87
CA GLN A 66 7.13 11.99 -23.71
C GLN A 66 5.65 11.63 -23.97
N GLY A 67 4.70 12.48 -23.58
CA GLY A 67 3.27 12.23 -23.76
C GLY A 67 2.64 11.29 -22.72
N VAL A 68 3.34 11.00 -21.62
CA VAL A 68 2.80 10.21 -20.50
C VAL A 68 1.88 11.06 -19.64
N THR A 69 0.71 10.53 -19.29
CA THR A 69 -0.20 11.15 -18.33
C THR A 69 0.35 10.98 -16.91
N VAL A 70 0.68 12.08 -16.22
CA VAL A 70 1.15 12.00 -14.82
C VAL A 70 0.14 12.68 -13.89
N ARG A 71 -0.48 11.88 -13.01
CA ARG A 71 -1.42 12.32 -11.97
C ARG A 71 -0.77 12.26 -10.60
N GLN A 72 -0.50 13.44 -10.05
CA GLN A 72 0.01 13.63 -8.69
C GLN A 72 -1.17 13.71 -7.72
N LYS A 73 -0.97 13.35 -6.45
CA LYS A 73 -2.06 13.22 -5.46
C LYS A 73 -3.17 12.29 -5.95
N ALA A 74 -2.79 11.19 -6.58
CA ALA A 74 -3.75 10.24 -7.14
C ALA A 74 -4.52 9.50 -6.04
N GLY A 75 -5.85 9.60 -6.09
CA GLY A 75 -6.78 8.84 -5.29
C GLY A 75 -7.34 7.64 -6.05
N LEU A 76 -8.36 7.00 -5.49
CA LEU A 76 -9.01 5.85 -6.11
C LEU A 76 -9.74 6.23 -7.41
N ALA A 77 -10.28 7.44 -7.48
CA ALA A 77 -10.94 7.96 -8.68
C ALA A 77 -9.97 8.09 -9.86
N GLU A 78 -8.80 8.70 -9.65
CA GLU A 78 -7.77 8.84 -10.68
C GLU A 78 -7.25 7.49 -11.18
N LEU A 79 -7.13 6.50 -10.28
CA LEU A 79 -6.77 5.14 -10.65
C LEU A 79 -7.81 4.54 -11.61
N ARG A 80 -9.10 4.64 -11.27
CA ARG A 80 -10.19 4.13 -12.11
C ARG A 80 -10.21 4.80 -13.48
N ASP A 81 -10.08 6.13 -13.53
CA ASP A 81 -10.04 6.88 -14.79
C ASP A 81 -8.87 6.44 -15.68
N SER A 82 -7.70 6.24 -15.07
CA SER A 82 -6.49 5.86 -15.79
C SER A 82 -6.60 4.45 -16.36
N LEU A 83 -7.12 3.49 -15.58
CA LEU A 83 -7.39 2.12 -16.03
C LEU A 83 -8.43 2.05 -17.15
N ALA A 84 -9.36 3.00 -17.22
CA ALA A 84 -10.36 3.06 -18.28
C ALA A 84 -9.81 3.59 -19.62
N THR A 85 -8.66 4.26 -19.61
CA THR A 85 -8.18 5.06 -20.76
C THR A 85 -6.75 4.76 -21.19
N HIS A 86 -6.00 3.97 -20.42
CA HIS A 86 -4.60 3.66 -20.67
C HIS A 86 -4.33 2.15 -20.61
N ASP A 87 -3.46 1.69 -21.50
CA ASP A 87 -3.01 0.30 -21.55
C ASP A 87 -1.86 0.02 -20.58
N LEU A 88 -1.11 1.04 -20.15
CA LEU A 88 -0.07 0.92 -19.12
C LEU A 88 -0.33 1.91 -17.99
N VAL A 89 -0.50 1.39 -16.77
CA VAL A 89 -0.74 2.18 -15.56
C VAL A 89 0.32 1.85 -14.52
N ILE A 90 1.08 2.86 -14.08
CA ILE A 90 2.12 2.73 -13.06
C ILE A 90 1.65 3.44 -11.79
N VAL A 91 1.61 2.73 -10.66
CA VAL A 91 1.12 3.23 -9.38
C VAL A 91 2.28 3.34 -8.39
N LEU A 92 2.61 4.58 -8.03
CA LEU A 92 3.61 4.93 -7.03
C LEU A 92 2.87 5.23 -5.71
N ALA A 93 2.63 4.17 -4.94
CA ALA A 93 1.89 4.22 -3.70
C ALA A 93 2.52 3.30 -2.63
N HIS A 94 2.19 3.55 -1.37
CA HIS A 94 2.63 2.73 -0.25
C HIS A 94 1.62 1.62 0.05
N TRP A 95 2.12 0.47 0.48
CA TRP A 95 1.27 -0.59 1.01
C TRP A 95 1.45 -0.69 2.52
N LYS A 96 0.37 -0.39 3.25
CA LYS A 96 0.30 -0.63 4.68
C LYS A 96 0.23 -2.13 4.93
N GLY A 97 1.24 -2.66 5.62
CA GLY A 97 1.35 -4.09 5.91
C GLY A 97 0.24 -4.64 6.82
N PRO A 98 0.22 -5.97 7.03
CA PRO A 98 -0.81 -6.63 7.82
C PRO A 98 -0.66 -6.40 9.32
N LEU A 99 0.56 -6.20 9.83
CA LEU A 99 0.80 -6.07 11.27
C LEU A 99 0.29 -4.74 11.82
N VAL A 100 -0.27 -4.78 13.02
CA VAL A 100 -0.76 -3.63 13.78
C VAL A 100 0.44 -2.82 14.29
N HIS A 101 0.43 -1.53 13.95
CA HIS A 101 1.34 -0.55 14.52
C HIS A 101 0.72 0.09 15.77
N TRP A 102 1.53 0.61 16.69
CA TRP A 102 1.00 1.22 17.93
C TRP A 102 0.16 2.49 17.65
N MET A 103 0.43 3.12 16.50
CA MET A 103 -0.32 4.27 15.98
C MET A 103 -1.64 3.89 15.31
N ASP A 104 -1.91 2.60 15.11
CA ASP A 104 -3.20 2.11 14.59
C ASP A 104 -4.25 1.99 15.70
N LEU A 105 -3.81 2.05 16.96
CA LEU A 105 -4.65 1.91 18.14
C LEU A 105 -5.06 3.27 18.71
N PRO A 106 -6.27 3.40 19.26
CA PRO A 106 -6.78 4.64 19.83
C PRO A 106 -6.06 5.01 21.13
N ASP A 107 -5.90 6.30 21.42
CA ASP A 107 -5.27 6.76 22.68
C ASP A 107 -6.19 6.62 23.91
N SER A 108 -7.51 6.47 23.70
CA SER A 108 -8.49 6.33 24.78
C SER A 108 -8.44 4.96 25.44
N ILE A 109 -8.39 4.93 26.78
CA ILE A 109 -8.45 3.67 27.56
C ILE A 109 -9.76 2.93 27.29
N ASP A 110 -10.87 3.64 27.12
CA ASP A 110 -12.19 3.01 26.94
C ASP A 110 -12.30 2.31 25.58
N GLU A 111 -11.80 2.94 24.51
CA GLU A 111 -11.74 2.32 23.18
C GLU A 111 -10.78 1.12 23.17
N LEU A 112 -9.64 1.21 23.87
CA LEU A 112 -8.72 0.09 24.01
C LEU A 112 -9.37 -1.09 24.77
N LYS A 113 -10.14 -0.83 25.84
CA LYS A 113 -10.91 -1.86 26.55
C LYS A 113 -12.01 -2.47 25.67
N GLN A 114 -12.60 -1.69 24.78
CA GLN A 114 -13.58 -2.20 23.81
C GLN A 114 -12.92 -3.18 22.83
N ILE A 115 -11.73 -2.86 22.31
CA ILE A 115 -10.94 -3.78 21.47
C ILE A 115 -10.63 -5.05 22.27
N GLN A 116 -10.16 -4.90 23.51
CA GLN A 116 -9.82 -6.02 24.37
C GLN A 116 -10.99 -6.98 24.59
N THR A 117 -12.16 -6.42 24.91
CA THR A 117 -13.40 -7.18 25.10
C THR A 117 -13.79 -7.91 23.82
N SER A 118 -13.63 -7.26 22.67
CA SER A 118 -13.93 -7.87 21.38
C SER A 118 -13.02 -9.07 21.09
N LEU A 119 -11.79 -9.10 21.58
CA LEU A 119 -10.86 -10.20 21.32
C LEU A 119 -11.09 -11.46 22.18
N ASP A 120 -12.04 -11.43 23.12
CA ASP A 120 -12.21 -12.43 24.18
C ASP A 120 -10.90 -12.67 24.98
N ASP A 121 -10.00 -11.68 25.02
CA ASP A 121 -8.69 -11.81 25.67
C ASP A 121 -8.83 -11.47 27.16
N VAL A 122 -8.74 -12.49 28.01
CA VAL A 122 -8.96 -12.44 29.47
C VAL A 122 -7.77 -11.79 30.21
N VAL A 123 -7.08 -10.83 29.60
CA VAL A 123 -6.10 -10.03 30.34
C VAL A 123 -6.89 -9.18 31.33
N CYS A 124 -7.01 -9.67 32.58
CA CYS A 124 -7.70 -8.98 33.65
C CYS A 124 -7.28 -7.51 33.65
N ALA A 125 -8.23 -6.60 33.50
CA ALA A 125 -8.00 -5.17 33.66
C ALA A 125 -7.50 -4.94 35.09
N GLN A 126 -6.18 -4.98 35.29
CA GLN A 126 -5.59 -4.68 36.57
C GLN A 126 -5.83 -3.18 36.84
N GLU A 127 -6.24 -2.86 38.07
CA GLU A 127 -6.34 -1.47 38.50
C GLU A 127 -4.98 -0.79 38.30
N GLY A 128 -4.98 0.41 37.71
CA GLY A 128 -3.75 1.19 37.45
C GLY A 128 -3.09 0.96 36.08
N VAL A 129 -3.68 0.19 35.17
CA VAL A 129 -3.16 0.06 33.79
C VAL A 129 -3.26 1.39 33.03
N THR A 130 -2.14 1.86 32.49
CA THR A 130 -2.08 3.03 31.62
C THR A 130 -2.46 2.70 30.17
N ALA A 131 -2.93 3.70 29.41
CA ALA A 131 -3.22 3.55 27.97
C ALA A 131 -2.02 3.00 27.18
N SER A 132 -0.80 3.47 27.49
CA SER A 132 0.43 3.02 26.83
C SER A 132 0.72 1.53 27.07
N THR A 133 0.58 1.07 28.31
CA THR A 133 0.73 -0.36 28.65
C THR A 133 -0.31 -1.21 27.93
N LEU A 134 -1.58 -0.77 27.94
CA LEU A 134 -2.67 -1.47 27.27
C LEU A 134 -2.47 -1.54 25.75
N LYS A 135 -2.06 -0.44 25.11
CA LYS A 135 -1.71 -0.40 23.68
C LYS A 135 -0.63 -1.41 23.32
N LYS A 136 0.45 -1.48 24.08
CA LYS A 136 1.55 -2.42 23.83
C LYS A 136 1.05 -3.87 23.92
N SER A 137 0.26 -4.18 24.94
CA SER A 137 -0.33 -5.52 25.10
C SER A 137 -1.25 -5.86 23.95
N LEU A 138 -2.20 -4.98 23.62
CA LEU A 138 -3.15 -5.19 22.52
C LEU A 138 -2.45 -5.35 21.18
N LYS A 139 -1.48 -4.50 20.86
CA LYS A 139 -0.66 -4.64 19.65
C LYS A 139 -0.02 -6.04 19.58
N SER A 140 0.52 -6.52 20.70
CA SER A 140 1.14 -7.84 20.77
C SER A 140 0.12 -8.96 20.55
N SER A 141 -1.02 -8.92 21.25
CA SER A 141 -2.11 -9.91 21.09
C SER A 141 -2.68 -9.93 19.67
N LEU A 142 -2.94 -8.76 19.09
CA LEU A 142 -3.44 -8.61 17.72
C LEU A 142 -2.45 -9.14 16.69
N ASN A 143 -1.17 -8.80 16.80
CA ASN A 143 -0.14 -9.31 15.89
C ASN A 143 0.04 -10.82 16.03
N LYS A 144 0.04 -11.35 17.25
CA LYS A 144 0.06 -12.80 17.48
C LYS A 144 -1.15 -13.49 16.84
N LYS A 145 -2.33 -12.88 16.91
CA LYS A 145 -3.53 -13.40 16.23
C LYS A 145 -3.36 -13.39 14.71
N ILE A 146 -2.82 -12.31 14.14
CA ILE A 146 -2.53 -12.21 12.70
C ILE A 146 -1.48 -13.24 12.26
N GLU A 147 -0.42 -13.43 13.02
CA GLU A 147 0.64 -14.41 12.75
C GLU A 147 0.16 -15.86 12.91
N SER A 148 -0.85 -16.09 13.76
CA SER A 148 -1.47 -17.41 13.95
C SER A 148 -2.74 -17.61 13.11
N TRP A 149 -2.81 -16.94 11.96
CA TRP A 149 -3.96 -16.93 11.04
C TRP A 149 -4.49 -18.33 10.69
N LEU A 150 -3.61 -19.33 10.52
CA LEU A 150 -3.99 -20.72 10.24
C LEU A 150 -4.91 -21.34 11.31
N ASN A 151 -4.89 -20.84 12.55
CA ASN A 151 -5.67 -21.40 13.66
C ASN A 151 -7.11 -20.92 13.69
N TRP A 152 -7.46 -19.85 12.95
CA TRP A 152 -8.76 -19.21 13.10
C TRP A 152 -9.37 -18.67 11.80
N LEU A 153 -8.58 -18.48 10.73
CA LEU A 153 -9.14 -18.14 9.43
C LEU A 153 -9.75 -19.36 8.77
N ASP A 154 -11.00 -19.20 8.33
CA ASP A 154 -11.62 -20.15 7.42
C ASP A 154 -11.13 -19.90 5.98
N LEU A 155 -10.24 -20.77 5.53
CA LEU A 155 -9.65 -20.74 4.19
C LEU A 155 -10.44 -21.57 3.19
N SER A 156 -11.49 -22.29 3.60
CA SER A 156 -12.31 -23.11 2.69
C SER A 156 -12.90 -22.29 1.55
N SER A 157 -13.16 -21.01 1.82
CA SER A 157 -13.66 -20.03 0.85
C SER A 157 -12.66 -19.68 -0.27
N LEU A 158 -11.37 -19.98 -0.13
CA LEU A 158 -10.36 -19.74 -1.17
C LEU A 158 -10.37 -20.82 -2.26
N GLY A 159 -11.09 -21.92 -2.03
CA GLY A 159 -11.35 -22.97 -3.00
C GLY A 159 -10.19 -23.93 -3.24
N ARG A 160 -10.55 -25.19 -3.55
CA ARG A 160 -9.68 -26.36 -3.83
C ARG A 160 -8.66 -26.72 -2.75
N ASP A 161 -8.56 -28.01 -2.47
CA ASP A 161 -7.67 -28.58 -1.44
C ASP A 161 -6.16 -28.41 -1.75
N ASP A 162 -5.80 -27.87 -2.92
CA ASP A 162 -4.43 -27.77 -3.44
C ASP A 162 -3.83 -26.34 -3.43
N VAL A 163 -4.45 -25.36 -2.77
CA VAL A 163 -3.94 -23.98 -2.76
C VAL A 163 -2.87 -23.79 -1.68
N VAL A 164 -1.66 -23.41 -2.11
CA VAL A 164 -0.58 -23.00 -1.23
C VAL A 164 -0.67 -21.49 -0.98
N ILE A 165 -0.92 -21.10 0.26
CA ILE A 165 -0.98 -19.70 0.68
C ILE A 165 0.34 -19.34 1.37
N GLY A 166 1.02 -18.32 0.87
CA GLY A 166 2.22 -17.79 1.52
C GLY A 166 1.89 -17.08 2.83
N GLU A 167 2.83 -17.10 3.79
CA GLU A 167 2.67 -16.51 5.12
C GLU A 167 2.17 -15.06 5.08
N TYR A 168 2.80 -14.21 4.28
CA TYR A 168 2.41 -12.79 4.15
C TYR A 168 0.99 -12.60 3.60
N TYR A 169 0.57 -13.49 2.69
CA TYR A 169 -0.78 -13.47 2.12
C TYR A 169 -1.81 -13.83 3.20
N GLY A 170 -1.56 -14.89 3.97
CA GLY A 170 -2.41 -15.30 5.08
C GLY A 170 -2.54 -14.22 6.16
N GLN A 171 -1.44 -13.54 6.48
CA GLN A 171 -1.43 -12.39 7.40
C GLN A 171 -2.25 -11.20 6.86
N CYS A 172 -2.20 -10.92 5.56
CA CYS A 172 -3.04 -9.89 4.95
C CYS A 172 -4.53 -10.23 5.08
N LEU A 173 -4.93 -11.45 4.72
CA LEU A 173 -6.30 -11.91 4.91
C LEU A 173 -6.75 -11.83 6.37
N ALA A 174 -5.88 -12.23 7.31
CA ALA A 174 -6.14 -12.15 8.74
C ALA A 174 -6.38 -10.70 9.17
N ARG A 175 -5.56 -9.78 8.70
CA ARG A 175 -5.73 -8.36 8.98
C ARG A 175 -7.05 -7.84 8.42
N GLU A 176 -7.44 -8.20 7.19
CA GLU A 176 -8.73 -7.74 6.63
C GLU A 176 -9.94 -8.22 7.44
N ARG A 177 -9.92 -9.49 7.89
CA ARG A 177 -10.98 -10.04 8.75
C ARG A 177 -11.04 -9.35 10.10
N LEU A 178 -9.86 -9.08 10.68
CA LEU A 178 -9.75 -8.39 11.95
C LEU A 178 -10.21 -6.92 11.86
N ASP A 179 -9.88 -6.22 10.77
CA ASP A 179 -10.36 -4.87 10.49
C ASP A 179 -11.89 -4.85 10.32
N ALA A 180 -12.47 -5.83 9.63
CA ALA A 180 -13.92 -5.95 9.48
C ALA A 180 -14.61 -6.20 10.83
N TRP A 181 -13.98 -6.98 11.72
CA TRP A 181 -14.51 -7.28 13.05
C TRP A 181 -14.43 -6.09 14.01
N LEU A 182 -13.28 -5.43 14.07
CA LEU A 182 -13.05 -4.29 14.97
C LEU A 182 -13.61 -2.97 14.42
N GLY A 183 -13.92 -2.91 13.13
CA GLY A 183 -14.48 -1.75 12.46
C GLY A 183 -13.57 -0.52 12.63
N ARG A 184 -14.15 0.57 13.14
CA ARG A 184 -13.45 1.87 13.30
C ARG A 184 -12.57 1.95 14.54
N LEU A 185 -12.51 0.90 15.36
CA LEU A 185 -11.70 0.91 16.59
C LEU A 185 -10.20 0.90 16.30
N ILE A 186 -9.79 0.49 15.10
CA ILE A 186 -8.40 0.50 14.67
C ILE A 186 -8.26 1.11 13.28
N VAL A 187 -7.09 1.64 12.98
CA VAL A 187 -6.73 2.01 11.60
C VAL A 187 -6.57 0.71 10.79
N PRO A 188 -7.23 0.57 9.62
CA PRO A 188 -7.17 -0.67 8.85
C PRO A 188 -5.75 -0.90 8.30
N GLY A 189 -5.35 -2.17 8.17
CA GLY A 189 -4.07 -2.61 7.60
C GLY A 189 -4.28 -3.48 6.37
N ALA A 190 -3.19 -3.94 5.73
CA ALA A 190 -3.26 -4.60 4.43
C ALA A 190 -4.03 -3.74 3.41
N ARG A 191 -3.61 -2.49 3.25
CA ARG A 191 -4.27 -1.47 2.41
C ARG A 191 -3.27 -0.79 1.49
N LEU A 192 -3.72 -0.41 0.30
CA LEU A 192 -3.01 0.51 -0.58
C LEU A 192 -3.29 1.94 -0.10
N GLU A 193 -2.24 2.67 0.24
CA GLU A 193 -2.33 4.09 0.63
C GLU A 193 -2.29 4.96 -0.63
N LEU A 194 -3.43 5.56 -0.95
CA LEU A 194 -3.57 6.57 -1.99
C LEU A 194 -3.69 7.96 -1.38
N SER A 195 -3.78 9.00 -2.21
CA SER A 195 -3.85 10.39 -1.72
C SER A 195 -5.10 10.66 -0.87
N ASP A 196 -6.18 9.92 -1.10
CA ASP A 196 -7.50 10.07 -0.51
C ASP A 196 -7.81 9.06 0.61
N GLY A 197 -6.93 8.09 0.89
CA GLY A 197 -7.09 7.19 2.02
C GLY A 197 -6.43 5.82 1.87
N LEU A 198 -6.86 4.89 2.71
CA LEU A 198 -6.43 3.49 2.73
C LEU A 198 -7.47 2.60 2.08
N TRP A 199 -7.11 1.92 0.99
CA TRP A 199 -8.02 1.12 0.19
C TRP A 199 -7.70 -0.37 0.25
N SER A 200 -8.72 -1.21 0.42
CA SER A 200 -8.57 -2.67 0.39
C SER A 200 -8.15 -3.16 -0.98
N ALA A 201 -7.58 -4.37 -1.03
CA ALA A 201 -7.21 -4.98 -2.30
C ALA A 201 -8.43 -5.17 -3.20
N GLN A 202 -9.60 -5.46 -2.63
CA GLN A 202 -10.85 -5.64 -3.37
C GLN A 202 -11.40 -4.31 -3.92
N GLU A 203 -11.31 -3.21 -3.17
CA GLU A 203 -11.69 -1.87 -3.65
C GLU A 203 -10.79 -1.41 -4.80
N VAL A 204 -9.48 -1.67 -4.70
CA VAL A 204 -8.53 -1.42 -5.79
C VAL A 204 -8.85 -2.30 -7.00
N ALA A 205 -9.06 -3.60 -6.80
CA ALA A 205 -9.43 -4.53 -7.88
C ALA A 205 -10.75 -4.14 -8.56
N ALA A 206 -11.72 -3.59 -7.82
CA ALA A 206 -12.98 -3.11 -8.38
C ALA A 206 -12.82 -1.92 -9.34
N CYS A 207 -11.66 -1.24 -9.34
CA CYS A 207 -11.37 -0.17 -10.30
C CYS A 207 -10.98 -0.70 -11.69
N PHE A 208 -10.61 -1.99 -11.81
CA PHE A 208 -10.22 -2.57 -13.08
C PHE A 208 -11.46 -2.97 -13.90
N PRO A 209 -11.56 -2.53 -15.17
CA PRO A 209 -12.56 -3.07 -16.09
C PRO A 209 -12.41 -4.59 -16.22
N PHE A 210 -13.52 -5.32 -16.32
CA PHE A 210 -13.49 -6.79 -16.37
C PHE A 210 -12.69 -7.33 -17.57
N GLU A 211 -12.77 -6.64 -18.71
CA GLU A 211 -12.09 -7.03 -19.95
C GLU A 211 -10.69 -6.40 -20.10
N TRP A 212 -10.21 -5.69 -19.08
CA TRP A 212 -8.94 -4.98 -19.16
C TRP A 212 -7.76 -5.95 -19.38
N ASP A 213 -6.97 -5.66 -20.41
CA ASP A 213 -5.86 -6.47 -20.90
C ASP A 213 -4.52 -5.73 -20.94
N GLY A 214 -4.45 -4.55 -20.30
CA GLY A 214 -3.25 -3.75 -20.15
C GLY A 214 -2.24 -4.26 -19.10
N ILE A 215 -1.28 -3.42 -18.74
CA ILE A 215 -0.23 -3.65 -17.74
C ILE A 215 -0.41 -2.68 -16.59
N CYS A 216 -0.45 -3.20 -15.36
CA CYS A 216 -0.49 -2.38 -14.15
C CYS A 216 0.74 -2.72 -13.30
N ASP A 217 1.57 -1.73 -13.04
CA ASP A 217 2.75 -1.88 -12.20
C ASP A 217 2.59 -1.12 -10.89
N PHE A 218 2.55 -1.86 -9.78
CA PHE A 218 2.56 -1.32 -8.44
C PHE A 218 4.01 -1.14 -7.93
N SER A 219 4.82 -0.32 -8.60
CA SER A 219 6.29 -0.27 -8.46
C SER A 219 6.81 0.13 -7.06
N CYS A 220 5.98 0.71 -6.18
CA CYS A 220 6.35 1.06 -4.79
C CYS A 220 5.70 0.14 -3.74
N CYS A 221 4.82 -0.77 -4.16
CA CYS A 221 3.95 -1.53 -3.27
C CYS A 221 4.49 -2.95 -3.09
N ARG A 222 4.69 -3.36 -1.83
CA ARG A 222 5.21 -4.70 -1.47
C ARG A 222 4.14 -5.79 -1.39
N SER A 223 3.02 -5.60 -2.08
CA SER A 223 1.85 -6.45 -1.87
C SER A 223 1.63 -7.38 -3.04
N LEU A 224 2.25 -8.56 -2.97
CA LEU A 224 1.83 -9.70 -3.80
C LEU A 224 0.36 -10.03 -3.55
N TYR A 225 -0.11 -9.86 -2.30
CA TYR A 225 -1.52 -9.97 -1.95
C TYR A 225 -2.42 -9.08 -2.81
N LEU A 226 -2.10 -7.78 -2.92
CA LEU A 226 -2.84 -6.86 -3.79
C LEU A 226 -2.84 -7.34 -5.25
N SER A 227 -1.66 -7.70 -5.76
CA SER A 227 -1.52 -8.15 -7.14
C SER A 227 -2.34 -9.39 -7.45
N ASP A 228 -2.37 -10.37 -6.55
CA ASP A 228 -3.15 -11.59 -6.71
C ASP A 228 -4.66 -11.30 -6.74
N ILE A 229 -5.14 -10.44 -5.83
CA ILE A 229 -6.55 -10.03 -5.78
C ILE A 229 -6.94 -9.27 -7.05
N VAL A 230 -6.10 -8.35 -7.52
CA VAL A 230 -6.32 -7.64 -8.80
C VAL A 230 -6.29 -8.61 -9.97
N LYS A 231 -5.31 -9.53 -10.01
CA LYS A 231 -5.15 -10.49 -11.10
C LYS A 231 -6.32 -11.48 -11.19
N ALA A 232 -6.90 -11.87 -10.06
CA ALA A 232 -8.11 -12.68 -10.01
C ALA A 232 -9.31 -11.99 -10.69
N LYS A 233 -9.34 -10.64 -10.67
CA LYS A 233 -10.35 -9.84 -11.38
C LYS A 233 -10.03 -9.65 -12.86
N THR A 234 -8.75 -9.46 -13.22
CA THR A 234 -8.29 -9.17 -14.59
C THR A 234 -7.62 -10.39 -15.24
N ARG A 235 -8.42 -11.22 -15.93
CA ARG A 235 -7.92 -12.46 -16.55
C ARG A 235 -6.80 -12.22 -17.56
N ARG A 236 -6.90 -11.14 -18.35
CA ARG A 236 -5.94 -10.81 -19.42
C ARG A 236 -4.87 -9.81 -19.01
N GLY A 237 -5.22 -8.84 -18.16
CA GLY A 237 -4.29 -7.82 -17.70
C GLY A 237 -3.07 -8.41 -17.00
N LEU A 238 -1.91 -7.79 -17.19
CA LEU A 238 -0.68 -8.17 -16.52
C LEU A 238 -0.46 -7.26 -15.32
N ILE A 239 -0.25 -7.89 -14.15
CA ILE A 239 -0.03 -7.17 -12.90
C ILE A 239 1.39 -7.40 -12.45
N ARG A 240 2.17 -6.33 -12.34
CA ARG A 240 3.51 -6.33 -11.77
C ARG A 240 3.43 -5.75 -10.36
N ALA A 241 4.02 -6.45 -9.40
CA ALA A 241 4.40 -5.88 -8.12
C ALA A 241 5.76 -6.45 -7.72
N ASP A 242 6.58 -5.63 -7.09
CA ASP A 242 7.86 -6.08 -6.54
C ASP A 242 7.66 -6.51 -5.09
N ALA A 243 8.15 -7.70 -4.74
CA ALA A 243 8.19 -8.16 -3.35
C ALA A 243 9.24 -7.39 -2.51
N ARG A 244 10.23 -6.80 -3.19
CA ARG A 244 11.33 -6.05 -2.58
C ARG A 244 10.89 -4.62 -2.29
N TYR A 245 11.40 -4.07 -1.19
CA TYR A 245 11.23 -2.65 -0.91
C TYR A 245 12.09 -1.86 -1.90
N LEU A 246 11.46 -1.31 -2.94
CA LEU A 246 12.14 -0.35 -3.79
C LEU A 246 12.18 0.98 -3.06
N LYS A 247 13.41 1.41 -2.70
CA LYS A 247 13.63 2.76 -2.20
C LYS A 247 13.13 3.74 -3.28
N PRO A 248 12.42 4.84 -2.94
CA PRO A 248 11.83 5.73 -3.94
C PRO A 248 12.81 6.19 -5.03
N LYS A 249 14.09 6.40 -4.69
CA LYS A 249 15.16 6.69 -5.66
C LYS A 249 15.25 5.64 -6.78
N LYS A 250 15.33 4.36 -6.42
CA LYS A 250 15.39 3.27 -7.40
C LYS A 250 14.13 3.19 -8.26
N VAL A 251 12.97 3.55 -7.69
CA VAL A 251 11.71 3.55 -8.44
C VAL A 251 11.73 4.61 -9.53
N PHE A 252 12.19 5.83 -9.24
CA PHE A 252 12.27 6.88 -10.26
C PHE A 252 13.34 6.61 -11.33
N GLU A 253 14.46 6.00 -10.95
CA GLU A 253 15.45 5.47 -11.92
C GLU A 253 14.81 4.42 -12.86
N ALA A 254 14.08 3.45 -12.29
CA ALA A 254 13.36 2.43 -13.05
C ALA A 254 12.28 3.03 -13.95
N LEU A 255 11.56 4.04 -13.44
CA LEU A 255 10.47 4.70 -14.13
C LEU A 255 10.95 5.34 -15.43
N ASN A 256 12.02 6.15 -15.37
CA ASN A 256 12.57 6.81 -16.55
C ASN A 256 13.08 5.79 -17.58
N HIS A 257 13.72 4.72 -17.12
CA HIS A 257 14.18 3.63 -18.00
C HIS A 257 13.01 2.92 -18.69
N ASN A 258 12.03 2.46 -17.92
CA ASN A 258 10.91 1.67 -18.42
C ASN A 258 10.00 2.49 -19.34
N VAL A 259 9.72 3.75 -18.97
CA VAL A 259 8.93 4.67 -19.82
C VAL A 259 9.68 4.97 -21.11
N GLY A 260 10.98 5.24 -21.06
CA GLY A 260 11.79 5.51 -22.27
C GLY A 260 11.82 4.32 -23.22
N ALA A 261 11.87 3.11 -22.67
CA ALA A 261 11.77 1.88 -23.46
C ALA A 261 10.40 1.77 -24.16
N VAL A 262 9.30 1.99 -23.44
CA VAL A 262 7.94 1.93 -24.04
C VAL A 262 7.75 2.98 -25.12
N VAL A 263 8.18 4.21 -24.86
CA VAL A 263 8.06 5.33 -25.82
C VAL A 263 8.89 5.08 -27.09
N SER A 264 10.03 4.39 -26.96
CA SER A 264 10.85 3.98 -28.12
C SER A 264 10.35 2.70 -28.83
N GLY A 265 9.20 2.15 -28.41
CA GLY A 265 8.59 0.96 -29.02
C GLY A 265 9.12 -0.38 -28.48
N THR A 266 9.90 -0.35 -27.39
CA THR A 266 10.35 -1.56 -26.69
C THR A 266 9.23 -2.09 -25.78
N SER A 267 9.15 -3.41 -25.62
CA SER A 267 8.23 -4.04 -24.67
C SER A 267 8.52 -3.57 -23.24
N TYR A 268 7.48 -3.16 -22.52
CA TYR A 268 7.59 -2.76 -21.11
C TYR A 268 8.16 -3.88 -20.23
N LEU A 269 7.77 -5.13 -20.49
CA LEU A 269 8.21 -6.28 -19.69
C LEU A 269 9.70 -6.55 -19.86
N ASP A 270 10.21 -6.38 -21.08
CA ASP A 270 11.62 -6.55 -21.37
C ASP A 270 12.45 -5.48 -20.67
N ALA A 271 11.95 -4.23 -20.67
CA ALA A 271 12.57 -3.11 -19.96
C ALA A 271 12.57 -3.32 -18.44
N ALA A 272 11.42 -3.69 -17.87
CA ALA A 272 11.29 -3.94 -16.44
C ALA A 272 12.20 -5.09 -15.97
N HIS A 273 12.26 -6.18 -16.73
CA HIS A 273 13.12 -7.32 -16.42
C HIS A 273 14.61 -6.98 -16.58
N ALA A 274 14.99 -6.10 -17.52
CA ALA A 274 16.36 -5.62 -17.64
C ALA A 274 16.76 -4.77 -16.42
N PHE A 275 15.86 -3.91 -15.92
CA PHE A 275 16.10 -3.12 -14.72
C PHE A 275 16.24 -3.98 -13.46
N ASP A 276 15.46 -5.06 -13.32
CA ASP A 276 15.50 -5.93 -12.13
C ASP A 276 16.84 -6.67 -11.94
N LYS A 277 17.70 -6.68 -12.97
CA LYS A 277 19.05 -7.25 -12.93
C LYS A 277 20.14 -6.26 -12.49
N LEU A 278 19.80 -4.97 -12.32
CA LEU A 278 20.70 -3.89 -11.90
C LEU A 278 20.64 -3.67 -10.37
#